data_AF-A0A0A3YHK0-F1
#
_entry.id   AF-A0A0A3YHK0-F1
#
_cell.length_a   1.000
_cell.length_b   1.000
_cell.length_c   1.000
_cell.angle_alpha   90.00
_cell.angle_beta   90.00
_cell.angle_gamma   90.00
#
_symmetry.space_group_name_H-M   'P 1'
#
loop_
_entity.id
_entity.type
_entity.pdbx_description
1 polymer ?
#
loop_
_entity_poly.entity_id
_entity_poly.type
_entity_poly.pdbx_seq_one_letter_code
_entity_poly.pdbx_strand_id
1 'polypeptide(L)'
;MRTHLLWTIAALCLVAPAAQARSAYDGSWDLVFVTQGGACDPSYNFTVNISDGIVTHPNLVKFRGYVARSGSVRASVEVHDKFASGTGRLSGNSGRGRWSGYSGSSRCSGYWTAQRN
;
A
#
# COMPACT_ATOMS: atom_id res chain seq x y z
N MET A 1 -24.11 3.89 68.52
CA MET A 1 -23.07 4.74 67.89
C MET A 1 -22.13 3.83 67.11
N ARG A 2 -21.87 4.16 65.82
CA ARG A 2 -20.67 3.84 65.00
C ARG A 2 -20.38 2.36 64.71
N THR A 3 -20.18 1.90 63.48
CA THR A 3 -20.10 2.50 62.13
C THR A 3 -20.04 1.32 61.16
N HIS A 4 -20.90 1.28 60.14
CA HIS A 4 -20.87 0.23 59.11
C HIS A 4 -19.74 0.52 58.11
N LEU A 5 -18.75 -0.37 58.02
CA LEU A 5 -17.70 -0.30 57.00
C LEU A 5 -18.25 -0.89 55.69
N LEU A 6 -18.73 -0.03 54.80
CA LEU A 6 -19.11 -0.38 53.43
C LEU A 6 -17.84 -0.44 52.57
N TRP A 7 -17.46 -1.65 52.15
CA TRP A 7 -16.36 -1.87 51.21
C TRP A 7 -16.90 -1.80 49.77
N THR A 8 -16.82 -0.64 49.15
CA THR A 8 -17.02 -0.48 47.71
C THR A 8 -15.74 -0.85 46.98
N ILE A 9 -15.71 -2.03 46.35
CA ILE A 9 -14.66 -2.41 45.40
C ILE A 9 -14.98 -1.68 44.09
N ALA A 10 -14.24 -0.62 43.79
CA ALA A 10 -14.31 0.06 42.50
C ALA A 10 -13.72 -0.85 41.41
N ALA A 11 -14.53 -1.29 40.46
CA ALA A 11 -14.07 -2.02 39.28
C ALA A 11 -13.32 -1.05 38.34
N LEU A 12 -12.00 -1.19 38.23
CA LEU A 12 -11.23 -0.52 37.18
C LEU A 12 -11.50 -1.22 35.84
N CYS A 13 -12.34 -0.61 35.00
CA CYS A 13 -12.43 -0.95 33.59
C CYS A 13 -11.13 -0.50 32.89
N LEU A 14 -10.20 -1.44 32.67
CA LEU A 14 -9.08 -1.26 31.77
C LEU A 14 -9.61 -1.21 30.33
N VAL A 15 -9.91 0.00 29.84
CA VAL A 15 -10.10 0.25 28.42
C VAL A 15 -8.75 0.12 27.72
N ALA A 16 -8.45 -1.08 27.20
CA ALA A 16 -7.30 -1.26 26.34
C ALA A 16 -7.50 -0.41 25.07
N PRO A 17 -6.52 0.40 24.64
CA PRO A 17 -6.62 1.10 23.37
C PRO A 17 -6.74 0.04 22.28
N ALA A 18 -7.76 0.17 21.42
CA ALA A 18 -7.80 -0.58 20.18
C ALA A 18 -6.57 -0.16 19.37
N ALA A 19 -5.53 -0.98 19.37
CA ALA A 19 -4.37 -0.77 18.53
C ALA A 19 -4.84 -0.92 17.08
N GLN A 20 -5.23 0.19 16.45
CA GLN A 20 -5.36 0.26 15.00
C GLN A 20 -3.99 -0.12 14.45
N ALA A 21 -3.89 -1.34 13.92
CA ALA A 21 -2.68 -1.90 13.37
C ALA A 21 -2.40 -1.25 12.01
N ARG A 22 -2.12 0.06 12.04
CA ARG A 22 -1.66 0.85 10.91
C ARG A 22 -0.48 0.10 10.29
N SER A 23 -0.50 -0.18 8.99
CA SER A 23 0.68 -0.77 8.38
C SER A 23 1.83 0.26 8.45
N ALA A 24 3.07 -0.21 8.63
CA ALA A 24 4.24 0.69 8.65
C ALA A 24 4.41 1.50 7.35
N TYR A 25 3.69 1.12 6.30
CA TYR A 25 3.76 1.70 4.97
C TYR A 25 2.55 2.57 4.64
N ASP A 26 1.60 2.74 5.56
CA ASP A 26 0.43 3.60 5.35
C ASP A 26 0.83 5.05 5.02
N GLY A 27 0.06 5.70 4.15
CA GLY A 27 0.30 7.06 3.67
C GLY A 27 0.44 7.17 2.16
N SER A 28 0.81 8.37 1.70
CA SER A 28 0.96 8.69 0.28
C SER A 28 2.36 8.32 -0.23
N TRP A 29 2.41 7.77 -1.45
CA TRP A 29 3.63 7.34 -2.11
C TRP A 29 3.64 7.74 -3.57
N ASP A 30 4.73 8.33 -4.01
CA ASP A 30 4.99 8.65 -5.40
C ASP A 30 5.71 7.47 -6.06
N LEU A 31 5.17 6.99 -7.17
CA LEU A 31 5.75 5.91 -7.95
C LEU A 31 6.25 6.41 -9.30
N VAL A 32 7.39 5.87 -9.69
CA VAL A 32 7.98 6.02 -11.02
C VAL A 32 8.16 4.64 -11.61
N PHE A 33 7.58 4.39 -12.78
CA PHE A 33 7.79 3.20 -13.58
C PHE A 33 8.64 3.56 -14.78
N VAL A 34 9.67 2.75 -15.05
CA VAL A 34 10.54 2.90 -16.21
C VAL A 34 10.41 1.65 -17.07
N THR A 35 10.13 1.84 -18.35
CA THR A 35 10.08 0.77 -19.37
C THR A 35 11.49 0.47 -19.84
N GLN A 36 11.91 -0.79 -19.72
CA GLN A 36 13.22 -1.27 -20.21
C GLN A 36 13.09 -2.18 -21.44
N GLY A 37 11.90 -2.74 -21.67
CA GLY A 37 11.63 -3.57 -22.84
C GLY A 37 10.21 -3.40 -23.34
N GLY A 38 10.04 -3.51 -24.66
CA GLY A 38 8.78 -3.25 -25.35
C GLY A 38 8.65 -1.81 -25.85
N ALA A 39 7.57 -1.54 -26.59
CA ALA A 39 7.29 -0.26 -27.24
C ALA A 39 6.20 0.56 -26.51
N CYS A 40 6.08 0.41 -25.19
CA CYS A 40 5.22 1.28 -24.37
C CYS A 40 5.90 2.63 -24.12
N ASP A 41 5.18 3.57 -23.52
CA ASP A 41 5.77 4.84 -23.10
C ASP A 41 6.97 4.58 -22.18
N PRO A 42 8.02 5.41 -22.26
CA PRO A 42 9.28 5.15 -21.56
C PRO A 42 9.16 5.24 -20.03
N SER A 43 8.22 6.02 -19.53
CA SER A 43 7.98 6.17 -18.09
C SER A 43 6.54 6.48 -17.74
N TYR A 44 6.10 6.01 -16.58
CA TYR A 44 4.80 6.36 -15.98
C TYR A 44 5.00 6.85 -14.54
N ASN A 45 4.29 7.90 -14.15
CA ASN A 45 4.40 8.48 -12.81
C ASN A 45 2.99 8.69 -12.24
N PHE A 46 2.77 8.25 -11.00
CA PHE A 46 1.51 8.45 -10.30
C PHE A 46 1.68 8.29 -8.80
N THR A 47 0.78 8.91 -8.04
CA THR A 47 0.74 8.85 -6.58
C THR A 47 -0.35 7.87 -6.16
N VAL A 48 -0.03 7.00 -5.19
CA VAL A 48 -0.99 6.09 -4.57
C VAL A 48 -1.07 6.34 -3.07
N ASN A 49 -2.14 5.89 -2.45
CA ASN A 49 -2.25 5.84 -1.00
C ASN A 49 -2.23 4.40 -0.52
N ILE A 50 -1.56 4.15 0.61
CA ILE A 50 -1.58 2.87 1.31
C ILE A 50 -2.40 3.05 2.59
N SER A 51 -3.39 2.17 2.79
CA SER A 51 -4.18 2.09 4.02
C SER A 51 -4.32 0.64 4.43
N ASP A 52 -3.84 0.28 5.63
CA ASP A 52 -3.84 -1.09 6.15
C ASP A 52 -3.21 -2.09 5.17
N GLY A 53 -2.16 -1.65 4.48
CA GLY A 53 -1.47 -2.41 3.45
C GLY A 53 -2.21 -2.49 2.10
N ILE A 54 -3.46 -2.02 1.98
CA ILE A 54 -4.15 -1.93 0.70
C ILE A 54 -3.70 -0.68 -0.04
N VAL A 55 -3.33 -0.84 -1.30
CA VAL A 55 -2.91 0.26 -2.17
C VAL A 55 -4.10 0.74 -2.99
N THR A 56 -4.41 2.03 -2.93
CA THR A 56 -5.55 2.66 -3.60
C THR A 56 -5.11 3.84 -4.47
N HIS A 57 -5.89 4.10 -5.51
CA HIS A 57 -5.70 5.25 -6.40
C HIS A 57 -7.07 5.82 -6.78
N PRO A 58 -7.28 7.15 -6.70
CA PRO A 58 -8.61 7.77 -6.79
C PRO A 58 -9.33 7.47 -8.12
N ASN A 59 -8.58 7.39 -9.21
CA ASN A 59 -9.15 7.28 -10.57
C ASN A 59 -9.02 5.88 -11.21
N LEU A 60 -8.46 4.89 -10.51
CA LEU A 60 -8.18 3.56 -11.09
C LEU A 60 -9.04 2.48 -10.42
N VAL A 61 -10.21 2.24 -11.00
CA VAL A 61 -11.24 1.35 -10.44
C VAL A 61 -10.79 -0.13 -10.40
N LYS A 62 -9.96 -0.57 -11.36
CA LYS A 62 -9.41 -1.93 -11.40
C LYS A 62 -7.97 -2.01 -10.87
N PHE A 63 -7.62 -1.13 -9.94
CA PHE A 63 -6.34 -1.23 -9.24
C PHE A 63 -6.45 -2.22 -8.09
N ARG A 64 -5.56 -3.23 -8.05
CA ARG A 64 -5.44 -4.19 -6.94
C ARG A 64 -4.02 -4.15 -6.45
N GLY A 65 -3.77 -3.73 -5.21
CA GLY A 65 -2.42 -3.73 -4.66
C GLY A 65 -2.40 -3.98 -3.16
N TYR A 66 -1.35 -4.66 -2.73
CA TYR A 66 -1.13 -4.99 -1.33
C TYR A 66 0.35 -4.88 -0.96
N VAL A 67 0.60 -4.34 0.23
CA VAL A 67 1.89 -4.28 0.89
C VAL A 67 1.82 -5.05 2.20
N ALA A 68 2.55 -6.15 2.27
CA ALA A 68 2.67 -6.93 3.49
C ALA A 68 3.45 -6.15 4.56
N ARG A 69 3.28 -6.54 5.84
CA ARG A 69 4.05 -5.98 6.97
C ARG A 69 5.57 -6.11 6.80
N SER A 70 6.05 -7.09 6.02
CA SER A 70 7.46 -7.27 5.65
C SER A 70 8.00 -6.25 4.63
N GLY A 71 7.11 -5.43 4.08
CA GLY A 71 7.35 -4.52 2.95
C GLY A 71 7.15 -5.16 1.59
N SER A 72 6.85 -6.46 1.50
CA SER A 72 6.63 -7.12 0.20
C SER A 72 5.42 -6.54 -0.53
N VAL A 73 5.61 -6.12 -1.77
CA VAL A 73 4.59 -5.48 -2.61
C VAL A 73 4.15 -6.43 -3.72
N ARG A 74 2.83 -6.50 -3.96
CA ARG A 74 2.24 -7.03 -5.18
C ARG A 74 1.11 -6.10 -5.63
N ALA A 75 1.09 -5.75 -6.90
CA ALA A 75 0.03 -4.93 -7.46
C ALA A 75 -0.25 -5.26 -8.92
N SER A 76 -1.47 -5.00 -9.36
CA SER A 76 -1.88 -5.05 -10.76
C SER A 76 -2.90 -3.95 -11.03
N VAL A 77 -2.89 -3.43 -12.24
CA VAL A 77 -3.83 -2.43 -12.72
C VAL A 77 -4.27 -2.78 -14.13
N GLU A 78 -5.54 -2.54 -14.41
CA GLU A 78 -6.11 -2.70 -15.74
C GLU A 78 -6.91 -1.43 -16.09
N VAL A 79 -6.68 -0.87 -17.27
CA VAL A 79 -7.38 0.30 -17.79
C VAL A 79 -7.60 0.09 -19.28
N HIS A 80 -8.86 -0.10 -19.69
CA HIS A 80 -9.22 -0.40 -21.08
C HIS A 80 -8.41 -1.58 -21.66
N ASP A 81 -7.58 -1.31 -22.66
CA ASP A 81 -6.69 -2.26 -23.36
C ASP A 81 -5.27 -2.32 -22.75
N LYS A 82 -5.06 -1.70 -21.58
CA LYS A 82 -3.79 -1.67 -20.87
C LYS A 82 -3.85 -2.49 -19.59
N PHE A 83 -2.78 -3.22 -19.32
CA PHE A 83 -2.59 -3.97 -18.10
C PHE A 83 -1.14 -3.87 -17.63
N ALA A 84 -0.94 -3.81 -16.32
CA ALA A 84 0.37 -3.98 -15.72
C ALA A 84 0.26 -4.74 -14.40
N SER A 85 1.26 -5.57 -14.11
CA SER A 85 1.45 -6.24 -12.84
C SER A 85 2.88 -6.01 -12.35
N GLY A 86 3.03 -5.80 -11.06
CA GLY A 86 4.31 -5.48 -10.44
C GLY A 86 4.50 -6.15 -9.09
N THR A 87 5.76 -6.44 -8.78
CA THR A 87 6.19 -6.96 -7.48
C THR A 87 7.42 -6.20 -7.01
N GLY A 88 7.65 -6.14 -5.70
CA GLY A 88 8.84 -5.53 -5.15
C GLY A 88 8.80 -5.42 -3.64
N ARG A 89 9.48 -4.40 -3.10
CA ARG A 89 9.57 -4.20 -1.66
C ARG A 89 9.69 -2.73 -1.28
N LEU A 90 9.02 -2.34 -0.20
CA LEU A 90 9.20 -1.07 0.50
C LEU A 90 10.10 -1.25 1.73
N SER A 91 10.95 -0.26 1.99
CA SER A 91 11.85 -0.20 3.13
C SER A 91 11.92 1.25 3.63
N GLY A 92 11.37 1.50 4.83
CA GLY A 92 11.26 2.85 5.37
C GLY A 92 10.42 3.76 4.47
N ASN A 93 11.07 4.74 3.86
CA ASN A 93 10.44 5.77 3.03
C ASN A 93 10.69 5.58 1.53
N SER A 94 11.31 4.47 1.12
CA SER A 94 11.59 4.18 -0.29
C SER A 94 11.19 2.75 -0.67
N GLY A 95 11.12 2.48 -1.97
CA GLY A 95 10.82 1.16 -2.48
C GLY A 95 11.26 0.96 -3.91
N ARG A 96 11.33 -0.30 -4.34
CA ARG A 96 11.61 -0.65 -5.73
C ARG A 96 11.08 -2.03 -6.08
N GLY A 97 10.96 -2.28 -7.38
CA GLY A 97 10.60 -3.60 -7.87
C GLY A 97 10.61 -3.68 -9.39
N ARG A 98 9.97 -4.73 -9.90
CA ARG A 98 9.81 -4.99 -11.32
C ARG A 98 8.34 -4.98 -11.70
N TRP A 99 8.08 -4.70 -12.96
CA TRP A 99 6.75 -4.80 -13.54
C TRP A 99 6.80 -5.37 -14.94
N SER A 100 5.67 -5.94 -15.37
CA SER A 100 5.42 -6.34 -16.74
C SER A 100 3.95 -6.12 -17.07
N GLY A 101 3.65 -5.96 -18.35
CA GLY A 101 2.32 -5.59 -18.79
C GLY A 101 2.19 -5.53 -20.30
N TYR A 102 1.12 -4.89 -20.75
CA TYR A 102 0.89 -4.60 -22.16
C TYR A 102 0.04 -3.34 -22.34
N SER A 103 0.16 -2.74 -23.51
CA SER A 103 -0.71 -1.66 -24.01
C SER A 103 -1.08 -2.00 -25.45
N GLY A 104 -2.35 -2.29 -25.72
CA GLY A 104 -2.76 -2.88 -27.00
C GLY A 104 -2.05 -4.21 -27.26
N SER A 105 -1.36 -4.34 -28.39
CA SER A 105 -0.57 -5.52 -28.76
C SER A 105 0.87 -5.52 -28.24
N SER A 106 1.35 -4.41 -27.68
CA SER A 106 2.74 -4.25 -27.22
C SER A 106 2.90 -4.80 -25.81
N ARG A 107 3.76 -5.82 -25.63
CA ARG A 107 4.17 -6.30 -24.31
C ARG A 107 5.35 -5.49 -23.80
N CYS A 108 5.30 -5.10 -22.53
CA CYS A 108 6.28 -4.20 -21.94
C CYS A 108 6.70 -4.66 -20.55
N SER A 109 7.89 -4.26 -20.14
CA SER A 109 8.42 -4.57 -18.82
C SER A 109 9.48 -3.58 -18.39
N GLY A 110 9.76 -3.55 -17.09
CA GLY A 110 10.87 -2.78 -16.55
C GLY A 110 10.89 -2.80 -15.04
N TYR A 111 11.24 -1.66 -14.45
CA TYR A 111 11.32 -1.50 -13.00
C TYR A 111 10.47 -0.33 -12.53
N TRP A 112 10.19 -0.32 -11.24
CA TRP A 112 9.57 0.80 -10.57
C TRP A 112 10.35 1.18 -9.32
N THR A 113 10.24 2.44 -8.95
CA THR A 113 10.71 2.99 -7.67
C THR A 113 9.57 3.71 -6.97
N ALA A 114 9.63 3.78 -5.65
CA ALA A 114 8.67 4.49 -4.84
C ALA A 114 9.38 5.36 -3.81
N GLN A 115 8.83 6.54 -3.55
CA GLN A 115 9.24 7.43 -2.48
C GLN A 115 8.01 7.85 -1.69
N ARG A 116 8.13 7.86 -0.36
CA ARG A 116 7.08 8.39 0.51
C ARG A 116 7.04 9.92 0.39
N ASN A 117 5.83 10.47 0.30
CA ASN A 117 5.58 11.91 0.38
C ASN A 117 5.69 12.39 1.84
#